data_AF-A0A0F9KN40-F1
#
_entry.id   AF-A0A0F9KN40-F1
#
_cell.length_a   1.000
_cell.length_b   1.000
_cell.length_c   1.000
_cell.angle_alpha   90.00
_cell.angle_beta   90.00
_cell.angle_gamma   90.00
#
_symmetry.space_group_name_H-M   'P 1'
#
loop_
_entity.id
_entity.type
_entity.pdbx_description
1 polymer ?
#
loop_
_entity_poly.entity_id
_entity_poly.type
_entity_poly.pdbx_seq_one_letter_code
_entity_poly.pdbx_strand_id
1 'polypeptide(L)' 'MAMCEKCWSDAFMEARDTGEPQGRPYHRLLEERKDSPCTPKQQAGQWWSEELQRDEREEQPNE' A
#
# COMPACT_ATOMS: atom_id res chain seq x y z
N MET A 1 -6.67 -7.02 5.79
CA MET A 1 -5.46 -6.50 5.12
C MET A 1 -5.71 -5.05 4.79
N ALA A 2 -4.90 -4.14 5.33
CA ALA A 2 -4.96 -2.72 4.98
C ALA A 2 -4.53 -2.51 3.52
N MET A 3 -4.93 -1.37 2.93
CA MET A 3 -4.48 -0.95 1.61
C MET A 3 -2.96 -0.74 1.62
N CYS A 4 -2.27 -1.14 0.53
CA CYS A 4 -0.85 -0.85 0.37
C CYS A 4 -0.64 0.57 -0.13
N GLU A 5 -0.23 1.50 0.74
CA GLU A 5 -0.04 2.92 0.42
C GLU A 5 1.00 3.13 -0.68
N LYS A 6 2.07 2.31 -0.72
CA LYS A 6 3.04 2.37 -1.81
C LYS A 6 2.43 1.99 -3.16
N CYS A 7 1.72 0.87 -3.26
CA CYS A 7 1.07 0.48 -4.51
C CYS A 7 -0.02 1.48 -4.91
N TRP A 8 -0.74 2.04 -3.94
CA TRP A 8 -1.76 3.07 -4.19
C TRP A 8 -1.13 4.35 -4.76
N SER A 9 0.00 4.79 -4.18
CA SER A 9 0.74 5.98 -4.62
C SER A 9 1.35 5.79 -6.01
N ASP A 10 1.97 4.63 -6.27
CA ASP A 10 2.52 4.31 -7.58
C ASP A 10 1.39 4.26 -8.65
N ALA A 11 0.23 3.69 -8.30
CA ALA A 11 -0.95 3.67 -9.16
C ALA A 11 -1.51 5.08 -9.44
N PHE A 12 -1.46 5.98 -8.46
CA PHE A 12 -1.90 7.38 -8.65
C PHE A 12 -1.03 8.08 -9.71
N MET A 13 0.28 7.89 -9.62
CA MET A 13 1.22 8.48 -10.58
C MET A 13 0.95 7.97 -12.00
N GLU A 14 0.72 6.67 -12.16
CA GLU A 14 0.39 6.08 -13.46
C GLU A 14 -0.98 6.52 -13.99
N ALA A 15 -2.01 6.56 -13.14
CA ALA A 15 -3.34 7.03 -13.50
C ALA A 15 -3.33 8.49 -13.96
N ARG A 16 -2.50 9.33 -13.33
CA ARG A 16 -2.33 10.73 -13.71
C ARG A 16 -1.76 10.88 -15.13
N ASP A 17 -0.86 9.99 -15.52
CA ASP A 17 -0.18 10.07 -16.82
C ASP A 17 -0.98 9.41 -17.95
N THR A 18 -1.78 8.38 -17.63
CA THR A 18 -2.57 7.61 -18.60
C THR A 18 -4.02 8.07 -18.74
N GLY A 19 -4.57 8.76 -17.73
CA GLY A 19 -5.99 9.07 -17.62
C GLY A 19 -6.87 7.86 -17.28
N GLU A 20 -6.29 6.69 -16.99
CA GLU A 20 -7.03 5.51 -16.56
C GLU A 20 -7.44 5.59 -15.07
N PRO A 21 -8.52 4.90 -14.64
CA PRO A 21 -8.89 4.84 -13.23
C PRO A 21 -7.80 4.17 -12.38
N GLN A 22 -7.34 4.83 -11.32
CA GLN A 22 -6.28 4.38 -10.40
C GLN A 22 -6.42 2.95 -9.89
N GLY A 23 -7.65 2.45 -9.72
CA GLY A 23 -7.89 1.08 -9.28
C GLY A 23 -7.26 0.04 -10.21
N ARG A 24 -7.21 0.29 -11.52
CA ARG A 24 -6.62 -0.64 -12.50
C ARG A 24 -5.11 -0.83 -12.31
N PRO A 25 -4.26 0.22 -12.35
CA PRO A 25 -2.84 0.07 -12.07
C PRO A 25 -2.59 -0.40 -10.63
N TYR A 26 -3.43 -0.05 -9.66
CA TYR A 26 -3.29 -0.54 -8.29
C TYR A 26 -3.39 -2.07 -8.21
N HIS A 27 -4.43 -2.68 -8.80
CA HIS A 27 -4.57 -4.14 -8.82
C HIS A 27 -3.42 -4.81 -9.58
N ARG A 28 -3.02 -4.25 -10.72
CA ARG A 28 -1.87 -4.76 -11.48
C ARG A 28 -0.59 -4.77 -10.65
N LEU A 29 -0.30 -3.68 -9.94
CA LEU A 29 0.88 -3.56 -9.07
C LEU A 29 0.85 -4.54 -7.89
N LEU A 30 -0.32 -4.85 -7.34
CA LEU A 30 -0.45 -5.88 -6.29
C LEU A 30 -0.11 -7.28 -6.83
N GLU A 31 -0.54 -7.59 -8.05
CA GLU A 31 -0.24 -8.86 -8.72
C GLU A 31 1.25 -8.96 -9.10
N GLU A 32 1.80 -7.91 -9.72
CA GLU A 32 3.22 -7.84 -10.12
C GLU A 32 4.17 -7.97 -8.92
N ARG A 33 3.77 -7.49 -7.75
CA ARG A 33 4.57 -7.52 -6.52
C ARG A 33 4.24 -8.69 -5.61
N LYS A 34 3.45 -9.66 -6.04
CA LYS A 34 3.08 -10.81 -5.20
C LYS A 34 4.30 -11.63 -4.77
N ASP A 35 5.29 -11.77 -5.66
CA ASP A 35 6.53 -12.51 -5.39
C ASP A 35 7.61 -11.66 -4.68
N SER A 36 7.44 -10.33 -4.69
CA SER A 36 8.32 -9.38 -4.00
C SER A 36 7.48 -8.25 -3.38
N PRO A 37 6.74 -8.55 -2.30
CA PRO A 37 5.77 -7.62 -1.73
C PRO A 37 6.45 -6.37 -1.14
N CYS A 38 5.68 -5.28 -1.06
CA CYS A 38 6.11 -4.10 -0.33
C CYS A 38 6.39 -4.43 1.14
N THR A 39 7.41 -3.81 1.72
CA THR A 39 7.71 -3.98 3.14
C THR A 39 6.54 -3.46 3.99
N PRO A 40 6.39 -3.91 5.25
CA PRO A 40 5.33 -3.41 6.14
C PRO A 40 5.28 -1.88 6.21
N LYS A 41 6.46 -1.23 6.31
CA LYS A 41 6.61 0.22 6.26
C LYS A 41 6.11 0.86 4.96
N GLN A 42 6.43 0.26 3.81
CA GLN A 42 5.93 0.75 2.51
C GLN A 42 4.42 0.51 2.35
N GLN A 43 3.90 -0.58 2.89
CA GLN A 43 2.47 -0.87 2.92
C GLN A 43 1.71 0.13 3.77
N ALA A 44 2.23 0.47 4.96
CA ALA A 44 1.62 1.41 5.89
C ALA A 44 1.72 2.86 5.43
N GLY A 45 2.81 3.24 4.75
CA GLY A 45 3.03 4.60 4.26
C GLY A 45 2.98 5.61 5.41
N GLN A 46 2.06 6.58 5.35
CA GLN A 46 1.87 7.58 6.40
C GLN A 46 1.39 7.00 7.73
N TRP A 47 0.84 5.79 7.74
CA TRP A 47 0.35 5.09 8.92
C TRP A 47 1.44 4.27 9.62
N TRP A 48 2.68 4.32 9.14
CA TRP A 48 3.79 3.64 9.80
C TRP A 48 4.20 4.40 11.06
N SER A 49 4.07 3.73 12.21
CA SER A 49 4.63 4.24 13.46
C SER A 49 6.10 3.86 13.57
N GLU A 50 7.01 4.85 13.58
CA GLU A 50 8.43 4.59 13.83
C GLU A 50 8.69 4.18 15.29
N GLU A 51 7.83 4.61 16.22
CA GLU A 51 7.93 4.24 17.63
C GLU A 51 7.53 2.77 17.83
N LEU A 52 6.40 2.37 17.26
CA LEU A 52 5.84 1.02 17.44
C LEU A 52 6.34 0.02 16.40
N GLN A 53 7.05 0.48 15.37
CA GLN A 53 7.52 -0.33 14.22
C GLN A 53 6.38 -1.17 13.60
N ARG A 54 5.18 -0.59 13.48
CA ARG A 54 3.99 -1.24 12.93
C ARG A 54 3.05 -0.24 12.22
N ASP A 55 2.11 -0.77 11.46
CA ASP A 55 1.01 0.01 10.88
C ASP A 55 -0.01 0.35 11.98
N GLU A 56 -0.29 1.64 12.17
CA GLU A 56 -1.23 2.11 13.21
C GLU A 56 -2.69 1.69 12.94
N ARG A 57 -2.99 1.24 11.72
CA ARG A 57 -4.31 0.72 11.34
C ARG A 57 -4.47 -0.77 11.66
N GLU A 58 -3.39 -1.47 12.02
CA GLU A 58 -3.52 -2.82 12.54
C GLU A 58 -4.20 -2.74 13.90
N GLU A 59 -5.47 -3.16 13.95
CA GLU A 59 -6.21 -3.29 15.20
C GLU A 59 -5.37 -4.14 16.16
N GLN A 60 -5.13 -3.63 17.37
CA GLN A 60 -4.50 -4.45 18.40
C GLN A 60 -5.38 -5.70 18.58
N PRO A 61 -4.79 -6.90 18.62
CA PRO A 61 -5.59 -8.08 18.94
C PRO A 61 -6.22 -7.83 20.31
N ASN A 62 -7.55 -7.71 20.33
CA ASN A 62 -8.30 -7.72 21.59
C ASN A 62 -7.92 -9.01 22.33
N GLU A 63 -7.35 -8.85 23.52
CA GLU A 63 -7.06 -9.95 24.46
C GLU A 63 -8.34 -10.62 24.96
#